data_AF-A0A3M1VP93-F1
#
_entry.id   AF-A0A3M1VP93-F1
#
_cell.length_a   1.000
_cell.length_b   1.000
_cell.length_c   1.000
_cell.angle_alpha   90.00
_cell.angle_beta   90.00
_cell.angle_gamma   90.00
#
_symmetry.space_group_name_H-M   'P 1'
#
loop_
_entity.id
_entity.type
_entity.pdbx_description
1 polymer ?
#
loop_
_entity_poly.entity_id
_entity_poly.type
_entity_poly.pdbx_seq_one_letter_code
_entity_poly.pdbx_strand_id
1 'polypeptide(L)'
;MLKRMISLFRIIAVSTVLALLAGCAPRGETRTLDQVLESARGRFEKADRSSVAPEAGTQLSRIEGHLKRLADGEGAAEELNAVADELGSLIPMAGFTNRPALTELGNQYRQLSSSSNRSSGAIRLLVARTYRALASEIETTKFRVAG
;
A
#
# COMPACT_ATOMS: atom_id res chain seq x y z
N MET A 1 -13.92 -53.48 35.18
CA MET A 1 -13.21 -52.17 35.29
C MET A 1 -12.51 -51.72 34.00
N LEU A 2 -12.02 -52.63 33.14
CA LEU A 2 -11.25 -52.29 31.92
C LEU A 2 -12.01 -51.47 30.84
N LYS A 3 -13.34 -51.66 30.69
CA LYS A 3 -14.16 -50.95 29.69
C LYS A 3 -14.30 -49.44 29.94
N ARG A 4 -14.20 -48.96 31.19
CA ARG A 4 -14.31 -47.53 31.52
C ARG A 4 -13.02 -46.76 31.19
N MET A 5 -11.84 -47.38 31.34
CA MET A 5 -10.56 -46.74 31.01
C MET A 5 -10.38 -46.51 29.50
N ILE A 6 -10.85 -47.41 28.65
CA ILE A 6 -10.77 -47.28 27.18
C ILE A 6 -11.68 -46.15 26.67
N SER A 7 -12.83 -45.93 27.32
CA SER A 7 -13.76 -44.86 26.96
C SER A 7 -13.22 -43.47 27.31
N LEU A 8 -12.53 -43.32 28.46
CA LEU A 8 -11.90 -42.05 28.85
C LEU A 8 -10.73 -41.68 27.94
N PHE A 9 -9.91 -42.65 27.52
CA PHE A 9 -8.80 -42.41 26.58
C PHE A 9 -9.27 -41.93 25.20
N ARG A 10 -10.40 -42.46 24.70
CA ARG A 10 -10.98 -42.01 23.43
C ARG A 10 -11.53 -40.58 23.49
N ILE A 11 -12.13 -40.19 24.61
CA ILE A 11 -12.67 -38.84 24.79
C ILE A 11 -11.54 -37.80 24.89
N ILE A 12 -10.46 -38.13 25.61
CA ILE A 12 -9.29 -37.25 25.72
C ILE A 12 -8.60 -37.09 24.36
N ALA A 13 -8.38 -38.18 23.61
CA ALA A 13 -7.74 -38.12 22.31
C ALA A 13 -8.53 -37.32 21.26
N VAL A 14 -9.87 -37.40 21.26
CA VAL A 14 -10.71 -36.61 20.35
C VAL A 14 -10.71 -35.13 20.72
N SER A 15 -10.63 -34.79 22.01
CA SER A 15 -10.61 -33.40 22.48
C SER A 15 -9.28 -32.69 22.17
N THR A 16 -8.15 -33.39 22.21
CA THR A 16 -6.84 -32.81 21.85
C THR A 16 -6.70 -32.52 20.36
N VAL A 17 -7.30 -33.34 19.49
CA VAL A 17 -7.29 -33.11 18.03
C VAL A 17 -8.21 -31.95 17.62
N LEU A 18 -9.35 -31.76 18.30
CA LEU A 18 -10.24 -30.62 18.06
C LEU A 18 -9.61 -29.28 18.49
N ALA A 19 -8.81 -29.28 19.57
CA ALA A 19 -8.11 -28.08 20.04
C ALA A 19 -6.97 -27.64 19.09
N LEU A 20 -6.35 -28.57 18.35
CA LEU A 20 -5.30 -28.27 17.36
C LEU A 20 -5.85 -27.65 16.06
N LEU A 21 -7.13 -27.86 15.74
CA LEU A 21 -7.78 -27.27 14.56
C LEU A 21 -8.35 -25.86 14.82
N ALA A 22 -8.50 -25.46 16.09
CA ALA A 22 -8.95 -24.11 16.45
C ALA A 22 -7.79 -23.08 16.52
N GLY A 23 -6.54 -23.52 16.42
CA GLY A 23 -5.34 -22.67 16.54
C GLY A 23 -4.94 -21.92 15.26
N CYS A 24 -5.61 -22.18 14.13
CA CYS A 24 -5.35 -21.50 12.85
C CYS A 24 -6.56 -20.64 12.45
N ALA A 25 -7.02 -19.76 13.35
CA ALA A 25 -7.82 -18.63 12.89
C ALA A 25 -6.96 -17.82 11.91
N PRO A 26 -7.45 -17.46 10.71
CA PRO A 26 -6.70 -16.61 9.80
C PRO A 26 -6.42 -15.30 10.55
N ARG A 27 -5.15 -15.11 10.92
CA ARG A 27 -4.67 -13.90 11.57
C ARG A 27 -4.62 -12.79 10.52
N GLY A 28 -5.80 -12.33 10.15
CA GLY A 28 -6.00 -11.25 9.21
C GLY A 28 -7.15 -10.42 9.73
N GLU A 29 -6.85 -9.28 10.35
CA GLU A 29 -7.80 -8.18 10.30
C GLU A 29 -8.05 -7.90 8.82
N THR A 30 -9.21 -8.31 8.31
CA THR A 30 -9.62 -7.97 6.94
C THR A 30 -9.91 -6.48 6.91
N ARG A 31 -8.89 -5.67 6.60
CA ARG A 31 -9.08 -4.25 6.33
C ARG A 31 -9.74 -4.08 4.98
N THR A 32 -10.73 -3.20 4.91
CA THR A 32 -11.34 -2.84 3.64
C THR A 32 -10.35 -2.04 2.79
N LEU A 33 -10.57 -1.99 1.48
CA LEU A 33 -9.75 -1.20 0.58
C LEU A 33 -9.70 0.29 0.99
N ASP A 34 -10.84 0.82 1.43
CA ASP A 34 -10.93 2.20 1.89
C ASP A 34 -10.11 2.41 3.17
N GLN A 35 -10.14 1.47 4.11
CA GLN A 35 -9.28 1.54 5.30
C GLN A 35 -7.78 1.47 4.95
N VAL A 36 -7.42 0.68 3.94
CA VAL A 36 -6.04 0.59 3.44
C VAL A 36 -5.59 1.92 2.83
N LEU A 37 -6.45 2.54 2.03
CA LEU A 37 -6.22 3.83 1.38
C LEU A 37 -6.14 4.97 2.40
N GLU A 38 -7.11 5.08 3.29
CA GLU A 38 -7.16 6.11 4.34
C GLU A 38 -5.95 6.01 5.28
N SER A 39 -5.56 4.79 5.67
CA SER A 39 -4.36 4.59 6.48
C SER A 39 -3.08 5.02 5.75
N ALA A 40 -2.98 4.75 4.44
CA ALA A 40 -1.83 5.16 3.63
C ALA A 40 -1.77 6.68 3.45
N ARG A 41 -2.90 7.30 3.09
CA ARG A 41 -3.05 8.74 2.92
C ARG A 41 -2.75 9.47 4.23
N GLY A 42 -3.33 9.03 5.34
CA GLY A 42 -3.10 9.64 6.65
C GLY A 42 -1.64 9.57 7.10
N ARG A 43 -0.89 8.52 6.74
CA ARG A 43 0.57 8.48 6.99
C ARG A 43 1.30 9.52 6.15
N PHE A 44 0.97 9.62 4.87
CA PHE A 44 1.57 10.60 3.95
C PHE A 44 1.29 12.06 4.33
N GLU A 45 0.07 12.36 4.80
CA GLU A 45 -0.31 13.69 5.28
C GLU A 45 0.40 14.06 6.59
N LYS A 46 0.67 13.08 7.46
CA LYS A 46 1.39 13.28 8.73
C LYS A 46 2.90 13.28 8.61
N ALA A 47 3.44 12.85 7.47
CA ALA A 47 4.88 12.80 7.26
C ALA A 47 5.48 14.21 7.30
N ASP A 48 6.55 14.41 8.06
CA ASP A 48 7.16 15.72 8.25
C ASP A 48 7.86 16.19 6.96
N ARG A 49 7.25 17.17 6.29
CA ARG A 49 7.75 17.77 5.04
C ARG A 49 8.67 18.97 5.26
N SER A 50 8.91 19.39 6.51
CA SER A 50 9.67 20.61 6.83
C SER A 50 11.11 20.64 6.28
N SER A 51 11.67 19.45 6.05
CA SER A 51 13.04 19.26 5.60
C SER A 51 13.14 18.62 4.21
N VAL A 52 12.03 18.55 3.48
CA VAL A 52 11.98 18.14 2.06
C VAL A 52 12.43 19.32 1.18
N ALA A 53 13.20 19.05 0.13
CA ALA A 53 13.63 20.08 -0.81
C ALA A 53 12.42 20.78 -1.47
N PRO A 54 12.43 22.11 -1.70
CA PRO A 54 11.29 22.84 -2.26
C PRO A 54 10.76 22.27 -3.59
N GLU A 55 11.66 21.83 -4.46
CA GLU A 55 11.35 21.23 -5.76
C GLU A 55 10.58 19.91 -5.56
N ALA A 56 11.08 19.04 -4.69
CA ALA A 56 10.39 17.80 -4.33
C ALA A 56 9.05 18.07 -3.63
N GLY A 57 8.98 19.08 -2.76
CA GLY A 57 7.73 19.48 -2.09
C GLY A 57 6.64 19.94 -3.06
N THR A 58 7.02 20.68 -4.11
CA THR A 58 6.10 21.08 -5.19
C THR A 58 5.60 19.85 -5.94
N GLN A 59 6.50 18.92 -6.27
CA GLN A 59 6.14 17.69 -6.97
C GLN A 59 5.23 16.78 -6.15
N LEU A 60 5.52 16.61 -4.86
CA LEU A 60 4.66 15.86 -3.93
C LEU A 60 3.26 16.44 -3.85
N SER A 61 3.12 17.77 -3.86
CA SER A 61 1.82 18.44 -3.81
C SER A 61 0.98 18.19 -5.06
N ARG A 62 1.63 18.14 -6.24
CA ARG A 62 0.96 17.80 -7.50
C ARG A 62 0.53 16.34 -7.51
N ILE A 63 1.44 15.42 -7.18
CA ILE A 63 1.14 13.98 -7.07
C ILE A 63 -0.03 13.77 -6.11
N GLU A 64 -0.03 14.41 -4.94
CA GLU A 64 -1.12 14.33 -3.97
C GLU A 64 -2.47 14.74 -4.57
N GLY A 65 -2.51 15.84 -5.35
CA GLY A 65 -3.72 16.28 -6.04
C GLY A 65 -4.26 15.24 -7.02
N HIS A 66 -3.38 14.67 -7.85
CA HIS A 66 -3.75 13.62 -8.80
C HIS A 66 -4.23 12.34 -8.09
N LEU A 67 -3.54 11.93 -7.03
CA LEU A 67 -3.91 10.76 -6.23
C LEU A 67 -5.28 10.90 -5.56
N LYS A 68 -5.66 12.11 -5.11
CA LYS A 68 -6.99 12.39 -4.57
C LYS A 68 -8.07 12.21 -5.64
N ARG A 69 -7.90 12.85 -6.82
CA ARG A 69 -8.83 12.70 -7.95
C ARG A 69 -8.99 11.24 -8.40
N LEU A 70 -7.89 10.48 -8.44
CA LEU A 70 -7.94 9.04 -8.73
C LEU A 70 -8.69 8.22 -7.67
N ALA A 71 -8.52 8.54 -6.39
CA ALA A 71 -9.25 7.88 -5.30
C ALA A 71 -10.76 8.16 -5.40
N ASP A 72 -11.12 9.38 -5.78
CA ASP A 72 -12.50 9.85 -5.93
C ASP A 72 -13.14 9.36 -7.25
N GLY A 73 -12.34 8.79 -8.17
CA GLY A 73 -12.81 8.20 -9.43
C GLY A 73 -12.88 9.18 -10.60
N GLU A 74 -12.25 10.35 -10.47
CA GLU A 74 -12.25 11.41 -11.48
C GLU A 74 -11.11 11.24 -12.51
N GLY A 75 -11.37 11.60 -13.77
CA GLY A 75 -10.34 11.83 -14.78
C GLY A 75 -9.35 10.69 -15.04
N ALA A 76 -9.74 9.43 -14.75
CA ALA A 76 -8.79 8.35 -14.45
C ALA A 76 -7.62 8.21 -15.44
N ALA A 77 -7.83 8.27 -16.76
CA ALA A 77 -6.73 8.06 -17.71
C ALA A 77 -5.68 9.19 -17.68
N GLU A 78 -6.14 10.45 -17.65
CA GLU A 78 -5.28 11.64 -17.61
C GLU A 78 -4.54 11.71 -16.27
N GLU A 79 -5.27 11.48 -15.17
CA GLU A 79 -4.70 11.49 -13.83
C GLU A 79 -3.68 10.36 -13.63
N LEU A 80 -3.92 9.16 -14.17
CA LEU A 80 -2.95 8.05 -14.15
C LEU A 80 -1.65 8.44 -14.88
N ASN A 81 -1.75 9.07 -16.05
CA ASN A 81 -0.56 9.56 -16.77
C ASN A 81 0.17 10.66 -16.01
N ALA A 82 -0.56 11.63 -15.47
CA ALA A 82 0.02 12.73 -14.71
C ALA A 82 0.78 12.21 -13.48
N VAL A 83 0.22 11.24 -12.73
CA VAL A 83 0.96 10.60 -11.62
C VAL A 83 2.23 9.92 -12.12
N ALA A 84 2.19 9.21 -13.25
CA ALA A 84 3.37 8.55 -13.79
C ALA A 84 4.49 9.54 -14.16
N ASP A 85 4.14 10.69 -14.73
CA ASP A 85 5.10 11.71 -15.15
C ASP A 85 5.68 12.47 -13.96
N GLU A 86 4.86 12.82 -12.96
CA GLU A 86 5.34 13.49 -11.76
C GLU A 86 6.18 12.54 -10.87
N LEU A 87 5.84 11.24 -10.81
CA LEU A 87 6.72 10.22 -10.21
C LEU A 87 8.05 10.13 -10.96
N GLY A 88 8.01 10.18 -12.29
CA GLY A 88 9.20 10.23 -13.16
C GLY A 88 10.14 11.38 -12.79
N SER A 89 9.58 12.57 -12.59
CA SER A 89 10.31 13.78 -12.18
C SER A 89 10.83 13.71 -10.74
N LEU A 90 10.20 12.90 -9.88
CA LEU A 90 10.58 12.76 -8.47
C LEU A 90 11.73 11.76 -8.24
N ILE A 91 11.87 10.74 -9.10
CA ILE A 91 12.87 9.66 -8.97
C ILE A 91 14.32 10.17 -8.78
N PRO A 92 14.81 11.17 -9.53
CA PRO A 92 16.19 11.64 -9.37
C PRO A 92 16.50 12.20 -7.98
N MET A 93 15.47 12.73 -7.28
CA MET A 93 15.59 13.28 -5.93
C MET A 93 15.39 12.20 -4.85
N ALA A 94 14.87 11.04 -5.22
CA ALA A 94 14.63 9.94 -4.29
C ALA A 94 15.93 9.21 -3.93
N GLY A 95 15.97 8.69 -2.70
CA GLY A 95 17.02 7.83 -2.19
C GLY A 95 17.15 6.56 -3.02
N PHE A 96 18.39 6.12 -3.20
CA PHE A 96 18.76 5.01 -4.10
C PHE A 96 17.90 3.75 -3.92
N THR A 97 17.53 3.42 -2.67
CA THR A 97 16.74 2.22 -2.35
C THR A 97 15.27 2.32 -2.76
N ASN A 98 14.70 3.53 -2.86
CA ASN A 98 13.29 3.74 -3.21
C ASN A 98 13.09 4.07 -4.70
N ARG A 99 14.15 4.46 -5.43
CA ARG A 99 14.08 4.70 -6.89
C ARG A 99 13.42 3.54 -7.66
N PRO A 100 13.79 2.26 -7.45
CA PRO A 100 13.16 1.15 -8.18
C PRO A 100 11.67 1.01 -7.88
N ALA A 101 11.26 1.22 -6.63
CA ALA A 101 9.87 1.15 -6.22
C ALA A 101 9.03 2.27 -6.87
N LEU A 102 9.56 3.50 -6.92
CA LEU A 102 8.90 4.63 -7.58
C LEU A 102 8.81 4.45 -9.09
N THR A 103 9.87 3.95 -9.74
CA THR A 103 9.85 3.60 -11.17
C THR A 103 8.77 2.57 -11.48
N GLU A 104 8.68 1.51 -10.67
CA GLU A 104 7.70 0.45 -10.85
C GLU A 104 6.26 0.96 -10.66
N LEU A 105 6.02 1.83 -9.68
CA LEU A 105 4.73 2.50 -9.51
C LEU A 105 4.39 3.33 -10.76
N GLY A 106 5.32 4.15 -11.25
CA GLY A 106 5.12 4.94 -12.47
C GLY A 106 4.77 4.07 -13.69
N ASN A 107 5.42 2.91 -13.84
CA ASN A 107 5.11 1.95 -14.91
C ASN A 107 3.70 1.36 -14.76
N GLN A 108 3.29 0.98 -13.55
CA GLN A 108 1.93 0.48 -13.29
C GLN A 108 0.87 1.54 -13.61
N TYR A 109 1.13 2.82 -13.32
CA TYR A 109 0.25 3.93 -13.70
C TYR A 109 0.12 4.05 -15.23
N ARG A 110 1.23 4.00 -15.99
CA ARG A 110 1.19 4.02 -17.47
C ARG A 110 0.48 2.82 -18.08
N GLN A 111 0.65 1.64 -17.47
CA GLN A 111 -0.06 0.43 -17.93
C GLN A 111 -1.57 0.55 -17.69
N LEU A 112 -1.99 1.09 -16.54
CA LEU A 112 -3.40 1.32 -16.26
C LEU A 112 -3.99 2.44 -17.13
N SER A 113 -3.23 3.49 -17.44
CA SER A 113 -3.70 4.58 -18.29
C SER A 113 -3.97 4.12 -19.72
N SER A 114 -3.18 3.16 -20.23
CA SER A 114 -3.36 2.56 -21.57
C SER A 114 -4.34 1.39 -21.60
N SER A 115 -4.71 0.83 -20.45
CA SER A 115 -5.68 -0.27 -20.36
C SER A 115 -7.12 0.18 -20.60
N SER A 116 -7.87 -0.58 -21.40
CA SER A 116 -9.31 -0.40 -21.59
C SER A 116 -10.15 -0.93 -20.43
N ASN A 117 -9.57 -1.80 -19.58
CA ASN A 117 -10.28 -2.49 -18.51
C ASN A 117 -9.72 -2.08 -17.14
N ARG A 118 -9.98 -0.82 -16.75
CA ARG A 118 -9.48 -0.22 -15.51
C ARG A 118 -10.40 -0.59 -14.35
N SER A 119 -9.88 -1.34 -13.38
CA SER A 119 -10.60 -1.63 -12.13
C SER A 119 -10.40 -0.49 -11.13
N SER A 120 -11.51 0.08 -10.63
CA SER A 120 -11.49 1.07 -9.55
C SER A 120 -10.75 0.54 -8.30
N GLY A 121 -10.93 -0.75 -7.98
CA GLY A 121 -10.21 -1.39 -6.88
C GLY A 121 -8.70 -1.44 -7.09
N ALA A 122 -8.26 -1.72 -8.32
CA ALA A 122 -6.83 -1.72 -8.66
C ALA A 122 -6.23 -0.31 -8.58
N ILE A 123 -6.95 0.71 -9.05
CA ILE A 123 -6.53 2.11 -8.95
C ILE A 123 -6.37 2.52 -7.49
N ARG A 124 -7.37 2.24 -6.63
CA ARG A 124 -7.31 2.57 -5.20
C ARG A 124 -6.16 1.88 -4.47
N LEU A 125 -5.89 0.61 -4.81
CA LEU A 125 -4.73 -0.12 -4.27
C LEU A 125 -3.42 0.52 -4.72
N LEU A 126 -3.31 0.91 -5.99
CA LEU A 126 -2.12 1.55 -6.52
C LEU A 126 -1.90 2.91 -5.84
N VAL A 127 -2.95 3.73 -5.72
CA VAL A 127 -2.92 5.00 -4.97
C VAL A 127 -2.44 4.79 -3.53
N ALA A 128 -2.96 3.79 -2.82
CA ALA A 128 -2.53 3.48 -1.46
C ALA A 128 -1.05 3.07 -1.39
N ARG A 129 -0.55 2.29 -2.36
CA ARG A 129 0.87 1.92 -2.46
C ARG A 129 1.74 3.15 -2.71
N THR A 130 1.30 4.06 -3.56
CA THR A 130 2.01 5.31 -3.85
C THR A 130 2.12 6.19 -2.62
N TYR A 131 1.01 6.43 -1.90
CA TYR A 131 1.06 7.17 -0.64
C TYR A 131 2.05 6.57 0.35
N ARG A 132 2.09 5.24 0.50
CA ARG A 132 3.04 4.56 1.38
C ARG A 132 4.48 4.73 0.96
N ALA A 133 4.76 4.59 -0.34
CA ALA A 133 6.11 4.75 -0.88
C ALA A 133 6.62 6.19 -0.67
N LEU A 134 5.79 7.19 -1.00
CA LEU A 134 6.13 8.59 -0.80
C LEU A 134 6.30 8.94 0.68
N ALA A 135 5.40 8.48 1.56
CA ALA A 135 5.54 8.70 3.00
C ALA A 135 6.84 8.10 3.54
N SER A 136 7.17 6.87 3.15
CA SER A 136 8.41 6.23 3.55
C SER A 136 9.64 7.02 3.09
N GLU A 137 9.61 7.57 1.88
CA GLU A 137 10.70 8.39 1.34
C GLU A 137 10.84 9.72 2.10
N ILE A 138 9.72 10.41 2.39
CA ILE A 138 9.73 11.63 3.22
C ILE A 138 10.29 11.33 4.62
N GLU A 139 9.87 10.25 5.25
CA GLU A 139 10.27 9.89 6.61
C GLU A 139 11.76 9.49 6.71
N THR A 140 12.34 8.91 5.65
CA THR A 140 13.68 8.32 5.71
C THR A 140 14.77 9.21 5.10
N THR A 141 14.58 9.69 3.87
CA THR A 141 15.60 10.40 3.10
C THR A 141 15.21 11.85 2.81
N LYS A 142 13.92 12.19 2.94
CA LYS A 142 13.35 13.52 2.70
C LYS A 142 13.57 14.03 1.28
N PHE A 143 13.77 13.11 0.31
CA PHE A 143 14.18 13.46 -1.05
C PHE A 143 15.45 14.32 -1.11
N ARG A 144 16.36 14.17 -0.14
CA ARG A 144 17.62 14.94 -0.07
C ARG A 144 18.82 14.22 -0.68
N VAL A 145 18.67 12.94 -1.03
CA VAL A 145 19.76 12.12 -1.56
C VAL A 145 19.74 12.20 -3.08
N ALA A 146 20.27 13.31 -3.61
CA ALA A 146 20.73 13.38 -4.98
C ALA A 146 22.13 12.75 -5.04
N GLY A 147 22.16 11.43 -5.24
CA GLY A 147 23.35 10.71 -5.70
C GLY A 147 23.31 10.57 -7.21
#